data_AF-A0A7K0TJU8-F1
#
_entry.id   AF-A0A7K0TJU8-F1
#
_cell.length_a   1.000
_cell.length_b   1.000
_cell.length_c   1.000
_cell.angle_alpha   90.00
_cell.angle_beta   90.00
_cell.angle_gamma   90.00
#
_symmetry.space_group_name_H-M   'P 1'
#
loop_
_entity.id
_entity.type
_entity.pdbx_description
1 polymer ?
#
loop_
_entity_poly.entity_id
_entity_poly.type
_entity_poly.pdbx_seq_one_letter_code
_entity_poly.pdbx_strand_id
1 'polypeptide(L)' 'IDVPGALPRVIRVMLHCETDKRPDEIVHIYLKGAVALRRDLAQ' A
#
# COMPACT_ATOMS: atom_id res chain seq x y z
N ILE A 1 6.82 4.25 12.38
CA ILE A 1 7.98 3.56 12.99
C ILE A 1 9.17 3.86 12.11
N ASP A 2 10.29 4.26 12.70
CA ASP A 2 11.53 4.44 11.97
C ASP A 2 12.22 3.07 11.83
N VAL A 3 12.48 2.66 10.60
CA VAL A 3 13.00 1.33 10.28
C VAL A 3 14.20 1.51 9.35
N PRO A 4 15.40 1.04 9.73
CA PRO A 4 16.59 1.13 8.88
C PRO A 4 16.34 0.51 7.49
N GLY A 5 16.69 1.25 6.43
CA GLY A 5 16.50 0.81 5.05
C GLY A 5 15.07 0.92 4.52
N ALA A 6 14.14 1.50 5.29
CA ALA A 6 12.78 1.76 4.80
C ALA A 6 12.79 2.80 3.67
N LEU A 7 11.81 2.67 2.76
CA LEU A 7 11.63 3.59 1.66
C LEU A 7 11.37 5.02 2.20
N PRO A 8 12.26 6.00 1.90
CA PRO A 8 12.14 7.34 2.45
C PRO A 8 11.04 8.14 1.75
N ARG A 9 10.50 9.17 2.43
CA ARG A 9 9.50 10.12 1.89
C ARG A 9 8.23 9.42 1.35
N VAL A 10 7.72 8.44 2.10
CA VAL A 10 6.49 7.71 1.77
C VAL A 10 5.34 8.18 2.65
N ILE A 11 4.24 8.56 2.02
CA ILE A 11 2.95 8.78 2.69
C ILE A 11 2.15 7.48 2.59
N ARG A 12 1.60 7.02 3.72
CA ARG A 12 0.70 5.86 3.78
C ARG A 12 -0.66 6.34 4.25
N VAL A 13 -1.71 5.77 3.67
CA VAL A 13 -3.09 6.09 4.02
C VAL A 13 -3.80 4.78 4.38
N MET A 14 -4.52 4.81 5.49
CA MET A 14 -5.52 3.80 5.82
C MET A 14 -6.88 4.47 5.71
N LEU A 15 -7.73 3.94 4.85
CA LEU A 15 -9.08 4.46 4.63
C LEU A 15 -10.08 3.41 5.09
N HIS A 16 -10.94 3.78 6.04
CA HIS A 16 -12.17 3.05 6.29
C HIS A 16 -13.24 3.58 5.34
N CYS A 17 -13.95 2.68 4.68
CA CYS A 17 -15.08 3.02 3.83
C CYS A 17 -16.16 1.95 3.98
N GLU A 18 -17.42 2.36 3.92
CA GLU A 18 -18.54 1.43 3.81
C GLU A 18 -18.64 0.97 2.35
N THR A 19 -18.64 -0.33 2.13
CA THR A 19 -18.70 -0.92 0.79
C THR A 19 -19.26 -2.34 0.86
N ASP A 20 -20.00 -2.75 -0.17
CA ASP A 20 -20.49 -4.13 -0.32
C ASP A 20 -19.42 -5.08 -0.88
N LYS A 21 -18.23 -4.57 -1.20
CA LYS A 21 -17.10 -5.37 -1.70
C LYS A 21 -16.55 -6.26 -0.60
N ARG A 22 -16.22 -7.49 -0.99
CA ARG A 22 -15.47 -8.42 -0.16
C ARG A 22 -14.02 -7.98 -0.01
N PRO A 23 -13.30 -8.43 1.02
CA PRO A 23 -11.90 -8.07 1.23
C PRO A 23 -10.97 -8.40 0.05
N ASP A 24 -11.22 -9.48 -0.67
CA ASP A 24 -10.44 -9.90 -1.86
C ASP A 24 -10.65 -8.99 -3.08
N GLU A 25 -11.71 -8.18 -3.08
CA GLU A 25 -12.04 -7.25 -4.16
C GLU A 25 -11.42 -5.85 -3.94
N ILE A 26 -10.80 -5.62 -2.78
CA ILE A 26 -10.21 -4.32 -2.44
C ILE A 26 -8.85 -4.16 -3.14
N VAL A 27 -8.73 -3.10 -3.94
CA VAL A 27 -7.50 -2.78 -4.66
C VAL A 27 -6.71 -1.72 -3.89
N HIS A 28 -5.59 -2.15 -3.28
CA HIS A 28 -4.63 -1.22 -2.69
C HIS A 28 -3.74 -0.59 -3.77
N ILE A 29 -3.69 0.75 -3.78
CA ILE A 29 -2.98 1.53 -4.80
C ILE A 29 -1.63 1.99 -4.25
N TYR A 30 -0.56 1.70 -5.00
CA TYR A 30 0.80 2.12 -4.71
C TYR A 30 1.31 2.95 -5.88
N LEU A 31 1.77 4.16 -5.62
CA LEU A 31 2.18 5.12 -6.65
C LEU A 31 3.66 5.46 -6.52
N LYS A 32 4.30 5.81 -7.65
CA LYS A 32 5.70 6.25 -7.71
C LYS A 32 6.64 5.21 -7.07
N GLY A 33 7.62 5.65 -6.28
CA GLY A 33 8.55 4.74 -5.59
C GLY A 33 7.87 3.77 -4.62
N ALA A 34 6.64 4.04 -4.17
CA ALA A 34 5.94 3.16 -3.24
C ALA A 34 5.50 1.83 -3.88
N VAL A 35 5.53 1.69 -5.21
CA VAL A 35 5.30 0.42 -5.90
C VAL A 35 6.22 -0.69 -5.37
N ALA A 36 7.45 -0.36 -4.98
CA ALA A 36 8.40 -1.30 -4.40
C ALA A 36 7.95 -1.92 -3.05
N LEU A 37 6.93 -1.35 -2.39
CA LEU A 37 6.38 -1.88 -1.15
C LEU A 37 5.40 -3.05 -1.38
N ARG A 38 4.89 -3.22 -2.59
CA ARG A 38 3.87 -4.23 -2.92
C ARG A 38 4.50 -5.45 -3.59
N ARG A 39 5.23 -6.21 -2.78
CA ARG A 39 6.09 -7.34 -3.21
C ARG A 39 5.32 -8.51 -3.80
N ASP A 40 4.06 -8.66 -3.42
CA ASP A 40 3.12 -9.66 -3.94
C ASP A 40 2.75 -9.42 -5.42
N LEU A 41 3.05 -8.24 -5.96
CA LEU A 41 2.76 -7.86 -7.34
C LEU A 41 4.01 -7.46 -8.12
N ALA A 42 5.17 -7.49 -7.48
CA ALA A 42 6.47 -7.33 -8.12
C ALA A 42 6.82 -8.65 -8.83
N GLN A 43 7.01 -8.58 -10.15
CA GLN A 43 7.61 -9.64 -10.96
C GLN A 43 9.08 -9.84 -10.62
#